data_AF-A0A821UTR5-F1
#
_entry.id   AF-A0A821UTR5-F1
#
_cell.length_a   1.000
_cell.length_b   1.000
_cell.length_c   1.000
_cell.angle_alpha   90.00
_cell.angle_beta   90.00
_cell.angle_gamma   90.00
#
_symmetry.space_group_name_H-M   'P 1'
#
loop_
_entity.id
_entity.type
_entity.pdbx_description
1 polymer ?
#
loop_
_entity_poly.entity_id
_entity_poly.type
_entity_poly.pdbx_seq_one_letter_code
_entity_poly.pdbx_strand_id
1 'polypeptide(L)'
;SIDIRHEVQDSIESHGGKVIEKMPSANRRDNVYLISDVARKTAKFIDAKKFNTPCVNYKWINKSIEKSEIQDWELYTLVLPEKANKTNNDSVDDNKED
;
A
#
# COMPACT_ATOMS: atom_id res chain seq x y z
N SER A 1 9.99 17.63 16.56
CA SER A 1 9.77 16.54 15.60
C SER A 1 8.40 16.75 15.01
N ILE A 2 8.32 17.23 13.77
CA ILE A 2 7.04 17.35 13.06
C ILE A 2 6.52 15.93 12.83
N ASP A 3 5.25 15.69 13.13
CA ASP A 3 4.62 14.39 13.00
C ASP A 3 4.47 14.07 11.51
N ILE A 4 5.26 13.10 11.03
CA ILE A 4 5.29 12.66 9.62
C ILE A 4 3.89 12.31 9.09
N ARG A 5 2.97 11.91 9.97
CA ARG A 5 1.59 11.65 9.61
C ARG A 5 0.88 12.91 9.14
N HIS A 6 1.03 14.03 9.85
CA HIS A 6 0.38 15.30 9.47
C HIS A 6 0.95 15.81 8.15
N GLU A 7 2.28 15.74 7.95
CA GLU A 7 2.91 16.15 6.68
C GLU A 7 2.39 15.34 5.48
N VAL A 8 2.24 14.03 5.64
CA VAL A 8 1.68 13.16 4.60
C VAL A 8 0.19 13.47 4.36
N GLN A 9 -0.58 13.74 5.41
CA GLN A 9 -1.99 14.12 5.29
C GLN A 9 -2.14 15.45 4.52
N ASP A 10 -1.40 16.48 4.92
CA ASP A 10 -1.38 17.79 4.26
C ASP A 10 -1.00 17.66 2.78
N SER A 11 -0.01 16.82 2.49
CA SER A 11 0.43 16.54 1.12
C SER A 11 -0.67 15.90 0.28
N ILE A 12 -1.41 14.92 0.82
CA ILE A 12 -2.53 14.27 0.12
C ILE A 12 -3.62 15.29 -0.18
N GLU A 13 -4.05 16.06 0.82
CA GLU A 13 -5.19 16.98 0.70
C GLU A 13 -4.87 18.17 -0.21
N SER A 14 -3.65 18.70 -0.14
CA SER A 14 -3.19 19.81 -1.00
C SER A 14 -3.14 19.44 -2.48
N HIS A 15 -3.08 18.15 -2.81
CA HIS A 15 -3.04 17.65 -4.20
C HIS A 15 -4.38 17.00 -4.61
N GLY A 16 -5.48 17.31 -3.92
CA GLY A 16 -6.84 16.87 -4.29
C GLY A 16 -7.21 15.46 -3.84
N GLY A 17 -6.33 14.79 -3.08
CA GLY A 17 -6.66 13.54 -2.40
C GLY A 17 -7.55 13.75 -1.18
N LYS A 18 -8.05 12.66 -0.62
CA LYS A 18 -8.88 12.68 0.59
C LYS A 18 -8.37 11.70 1.63
N VAL A 19 -8.12 12.20 2.84
CA VAL A 19 -7.83 11.35 3.99
C VAL A 19 -9.14 10.90 4.62
N ILE A 20 -9.29 9.59 4.84
CA ILE A 20 -10.47 9.01 5.48
C ILE A 20 -10.09 8.31 6.78
N GLU A 21 -10.91 8.51 7.81
CA GLU A 21 -10.63 7.90 9.12
C GLU A 21 -11.05 6.43 9.18
N LYS A 22 -12.14 6.10 8.49
CA LYS A 22 -12.76 4.77 8.43
C LYS A 22 -12.72 4.26 7.00
N MET A 23 -12.38 2.99 6.85
CA MET A 23 -12.44 2.35 5.55
C MET A 23 -13.88 2.29 5.04
N PRO A 24 -14.11 2.64 3.76
CA PRO A 24 -15.44 2.63 3.19
C PRO A 24 -15.89 1.18 3.01
N SER A 25 -17.19 0.93 3.16
CA SER A 25 -17.77 -0.37 2.84
C SER A 25 -17.55 -0.71 1.37
N ALA A 26 -17.58 -2.00 1.06
CA ALA A 26 -16.98 -2.66 -0.11
C ALA A 26 -17.47 -2.24 -1.52
N ASN A 27 -18.19 -1.12 -1.68
CA ASN A 27 -18.81 -0.67 -2.93
C ASN A 27 -18.19 0.62 -3.53
N ARG A 28 -17.12 1.18 -2.95
CA ARG A 28 -16.37 2.31 -3.54
C ARG A 28 -14.89 1.94 -3.65
N ARG A 29 -14.52 1.17 -4.67
CA ARG A 29 -13.22 0.49 -4.76
C ARG A 29 -12.17 1.19 -5.62
N ASP A 30 -12.54 2.22 -6.35
CA ASP A 30 -11.56 2.85 -7.24
C ASP A 30 -10.75 3.86 -6.40
N ASN A 31 -9.48 3.52 -6.15
CA ASN A 31 -8.44 4.41 -5.59
C ASN A 31 -8.46 4.66 -4.07
N VAL A 32 -8.75 3.65 -3.25
CA VAL A 32 -8.51 3.72 -1.79
C VAL A 32 -7.23 2.96 -1.43
N TYR A 33 -6.36 3.60 -0.64
CA TYR A 33 -5.07 3.05 -0.23
C TYR A 33 -4.89 3.20 1.28
N LEU A 34 -4.35 2.19 1.94
CA LEU A 34 -3.86 2.31 3.32
C LEU A 34 -2.40 2.74 3.29
N ILE A 35 -2.10 3.91 3.84
CA ILE A 35 -0.74 4.47 3.85
C ILE A 35 -0.07 4.21 5.21
N SER A 36 1.17 3.73 5.19
CA SER A 36 1.96 3.49 6.41
C SER A 36 3.47 3.55 6.12
N ASP A 37 4.31 3.60 7.16
CA ASP A 37 5.77 3.48 7.07
C ASP A 37 6.20 2.01 6.99
N VAL A 38 5.52 1.13 7.73
CA VAL A 38 5.83 -0.31 7.80
C VAL A 38 4.55 -1.15 7.97
N ALA A 39 4.61 -2.42 7.57
CA ALA A 39 3.51 -3.34 7.80
C ALA A 39 3.39 -3.69 9.30
N ARG A 40 2.25 -3.36 9.92
CA ARG A 40 1.93 -3.73 11.32
C ARG A 40 0.55 -4.35 11.40
N LYS A 41 0.35 -5.30 12.33
CA LYS A 41 -0.95 -5.94 12.60
C LYS A 41 -1.88 -5.00 13.39
N THR A 42 -2.31 -3.90 12.76
CA THR A 42 -3.31 -2.96 13.31
C THR A 42 -4.71 -3.29 12.78
N ALA A 43 -5.75 -2.78 13.44
CA ALA A 43 -7.14 -2.94 12.96
C ALA A 43 -7.31 -2.46 11.51
N LYS A 44 -6.78 -1.26 11.18
CA LYS A 44 -6.83 -0.71 9.81
C LYS A 44 -6.09 -1.58 8.79
N PHE A 45 -4.95 -2.17 9.16
CA PHE A 45 -4.21 -3.07 8.26
C PHE A 45 -4.96 -4.39 8.03
N ILE A 46 -5.54 -4.95 9.10
CA ILE A 46 -6.36 -6.16 9.01
C ILE A 46 -7.58 -5.90 8.13
N ASP A 47 -8.27 -4.78 8.32
CA ASP A 47 -9.41 -4.39 7.48
C ASP A 47 -8.97 -4.16 6.03
N ALA A 48 -7.85 -3.48 5.79
CA ALA A 48 -7.31 -3.29 4.44
C ALA A 48 -7.13 -4.61 3.72
N LYS A 49 -6.59 -5.62 4.41
CA LYS A 49 -6.49 -6.98 3.86
C LYS A 49 -7.85 -7.65 3.63
N LYS A 50 -8.82 -7.50 4.52
CA LYS A 50 -10.18 -8.06 4.34
C LYS A 50 -10.91 -7.48 3.13
N PHE A 51 -10.68 -6.21 2.83
CA PHE A 51 -11.34 -5.50 1.73
C PHE A 51 -10.50 -5.43 0.45
N ASN A 52 -9.36 -6.13 0.38
CA ASN A 52 -8.40 -6.06 -0.72
C ASN A 52 -7.92 -4.63 -1.04
N THR A 53 -7.87 -3.77 -0.03
CA THR A 53 -7.30 -2.42 -0.14
C THR A 53 -5.77 -2.54 -0.13
N PRO A 54 -5.07 -1.96 -1.12
CA PRO A 54 -3.61 -1.94 -1.11
C PRO A 54 -3.06 -1.25 0.15
N CYS A 55 -2.07 -1.88 0.77
CA CYS A 55 -1.30 -1.28 1.86
C CYS A 55 0.03 -0.80 1.28
N VAL A 56 0.29 0.50 1.31
CA VAL A 56 1.36 1.14 0.53
C VAL A 56 2.23 2.01 1.45
N ASN A 57 3.52 2.06 1.16
CA ASN A 57 4.45 2.94 1.85
C ASN A 57 4.17 4.42 1.50
N TYR A 58 4.24 5.34 2.48
CA TYR A 58 4.05 6.78 2.22
C TYR A 58 4.99 7.36 1.16
N LYS A 59 6.14 6.74 0.92
CA LYS A 59 7.06 7.10 -0.17
C LYS A 59 6.39 7.13 -1.55
N TRP A 60 5.34 6.34 -1.76
CA TRP A 60 4.53 6.37 -2.99
C TRP A 60 3.90 7.75 -3.22
N ILE A 61 3.38 8.39 -2.17
CA ILE A 61 2.81 9.73 -2.22
C ILE A 61 3.89 10.73 -2.60
N ASN A 62 5.02 10.70 -1.89
CA ASN A 62 6.12 11.61 -2.14
C ASN A 62 6.62 11.50 -3.58
N LYS A 63 6.74 10.27 -4.10
CA LYS A 63 7.19 10.07 -5.48
C LYS A 63 6.15 10.54 -6.50
N SER A 64 4.87 10.32 -6.21
CA SER A 64 3.78 10.76 -7.09
C SER A 64 3.69 12.28 -7.18
N ILE A 65 3.92 12.98 -6.06
CA ILE A 65 4.01 14.44 -6.03
C ILE A 65 5.26 14.92 -6.76
N GLU A 66 6.43 14.35 -6.46
CA GLU A 66 7.70 14.72 -7.10
C GLU A 66 7.64 14.62 -8.63
N LYS A 67 6.96 13.59 -9.16
CA LYS A 67 6.81 13.35 -10.59
C LYS A 67 5.57 14.00 -11.21
N SER A 68 4.71 14.61 -10.39
CA SER A 68 3.40 15.13 -10.84
C SER A 68 2.57 14.08 -11.58
N GLU A 69 2.69 12.81 -11.18
CA GLU A 69 2.08 11.65 -11.83
C GLU A 69 1.88 10.53 -10.80
N ILE A 70 0.71 9.88 -10.81
CA ILE A 70 0.44 8.75 -9.93
C ILE A 70 1.36 7.58 -10.30
N GLN A 71 2.27 7.25 -9.39
CA GLN A 71 3.20 6.13 -9.60
C GLN A 71 2.49 4.79 -9.44
N ASP A 72 3.10 3.72 -9.96
CA ASP A 72 2.66 2.36 -9.69
C ASP A 72 2.78 2.05 -8.18
N TRP A 73 1.65 1.77 -7.54
CA TRP A 73 1.57 1.50 -6.10
C TRP A 73 2.14 0.12 -5.73
N GLU A 74 2.17 -0.83 -6.68
CA GLU A 74 2.60 -2.21 -6.42
C GLU A 74 4.06 -2.23 -5.93
N LEU A 75 4.90 -1.37 -6.51
CA LEU A 75 6.31 -1.16 -6.15
C LEU A 75 6.54 -0.67 -4.71
N TYR A 76 5.49 -0.14 -4.07
CA TYR A 76 5.52 0.41 -2.72
C TYR A 76 4.69 -0.43 -1.74
N THR A 77 4.25 -1.63 -2.14
CA THR A 77 3.39 -2.50 -1.35
C THR A 77 4.06 -2.94 -0.05
N LEU A 78 3.34 -2.81 1.05
CA LEU A 78 3.75 -3.29 2.37
C LEU A 78 3.25 -4.73 2.61
N VAL A 79 4.20 -5.63 2.82
CA VAL A 79 3.96 -7.02 3.21
C VAL A 79 4.33 -7.26 4.67
N LEU A 80 3.51 -8.04 5.38
CA LEU A 80 3.84 -8.46 6.74
C LEU A 80 5.06 -9.39 6.72
N PRO A 81 5.96 -9.31 7.72
CA PRO A 81 7.18 -10.14 7.77
C PRO A 81 6.92 -11.64 7.63
N GLU A 82 5.82 -12.15 8.21
CA GLU A 82 5.42 -13.56 8.12
C GLU A 82 5.14 -14.03 6.67
N LYS A 83 4.85 -13.09 5.76
CA LYS A 83 4.60 -13.37 4.34
C LYS A 83 5.83 -13.12 3.45
N ALA A 84 6.87 -12.45 3.94
CA ALA A 84 8.09 -12.20 3.17
C ALA A 84 8.91 -13.48 2.89
N ASN A 85 8.69 -14.55 3.66
CA ASN A 85 9.44 -15.80 3.58
C ASN A 85 8.82 -16.86 2.64
N LYS A 86 7.82 -16.50 1.82
CA LYS A 86 7.14 -17.44 0.91
C LYS A 86 7.49 -17.28 -0.58
N THR A 87 8.47 -16.44 -0.93
CA THR A 87 8.78 -16.13 -2.34
C THR A 87 10.04 -16.79 -2.89
N ASN A 88 10.56 -17.84 -2.23
CA ASN A 88 11.59 -18.71 -2.79
C ASN A 88 11.09 -20.15 -2.65
N ASN A 89 10.40 -20.69 -3.67
CA ASN A 89 10.36 -22.14 -3.97
C ASN A 89 9.49 -22.51 -5.18
N ASP A 90 8.83 -21.57 -5.86
CA ASP A 90 8.14 -21.88 -7.13
C ASP A 90 8.95 -21.37 -8.32
N SER A 91 9.97 -22.12 -8.73
CA SER A 91 10.57 -22.13 -10.08
C SER A 91 11.65 -23.23 -10.18
N VAL A 92 11.26 -24.46 -10.48
CA VAL A 92 12.03 -25.31 -11.40
C VAL A 92 11.05 -25.80 -12.44
N ASP A 93 11.10 -25.13 -13.59
CA ASP A 93 10.36 -25.46 -14.80
C ASP A 93 10.76 -26.83 -15.38
N ASP A 94 9.73 -27.47 -15.94
CA ASP A 94 9.67 -28.22 -17.20
C ASP A 94 10.68 -29.33 -17.54
N ASN A 95 10.11 -30.55 -17.65
CA ASN A 95 10.09 -31.42 -18.82
C ASN A 95 11.37 -31.60 -19.65
N LYS A 96 11.81 -32.86 -19.74
CA LYS A 96 12.23 -33.46 -21.02
C LYS A 96 11.87 -34.95 -21.08
N GLU A 97 11.06 -35.29 -22.07
CA GLU A 97 10.91 -36.63 -22.64
C GLU A 97 12.26 -37.17 -23.12
N ASP A 98 12.54 -38.44 -22.80
CA ASP A 98 12.82 -39.54 -23.75
C ASP A 98 12.92 -40.87 -22.99
#